data_AF-A0AAD1DRG4-F1
#
_entry.id   AF-A0AAD1DRG4-F1
#
_cell.length_a   1.000
_cell.length_b   1.000
_cell.length_c   1.000
_cell.angle_alpha   90.00
_cell.angle_beta   90.00
_cell.angle_gamma   90.00
#
_symmetry.space_group_name_H-M   'P 1'
#
loop_
_entity.id
_entity.type
_entity.pdbx_description
1 polymer ?
#
loop_
_entity_poly.entity_id
_entity_poly.type
_entity_poly.pdbx_seq_one_letter_code
_entity_poly.pdbx_strand_id
1 'polypeptide(L)'
;MKKAIVLLLISLFTLQSCNINTEVLYHKDAATSMITDIDTREFIAEMQAMTPDSSKQEKFKDIDRFPTVWTSMYDLLKKEGKLKTENQDTIRLIKKVFVKSTKEDHKPLPIGFSFKIDHFTSNDFENFKNFNKAEKLPFDQNLFNNWDGKILTINTDFFNVKNIEEILRSQGSKEETDHMEGMMMMFLKNIGTTLKFENKIKSITGKHDWLKQVDDYSVRIEYDLKTMNDKEAKLKNADKKIIIVTE
;
A
#
# COMPACT_ATOMS: atom_id res chain seq x y z
N MET A 1 -28.33 -23.52 -23.82
CA MET A 1 -27.27 -22.52 -24.11
C MET A 1 -27.52 -21.15 -23.48
N LYS A 2 -28.72 -20.55 -23.54
CA LYS A 2 -28.97 -19.20 -22.94
C LYS A 2 -28.76 -19.11 -21.42
N LYS A 3 -29.09 -20.15 -20.65
CA LYS A 3 -28.91 -20.17 -19.18
C LYS A 3 -27.45 -20.31 -18.73
N ALA A 4 -26.61 -20.99 -19.52
CA ALA A 4 -25.18 -21.15 -19.24
C ALA A 4 -24.41 -19.84 -19.49
N ILE A 5 -24.80 -19.08 -20.50
CA ILE A 5 -24.23 -17.75 -20.80
C ILE A 5 -24.57 -16.74 -19.70
N VAL A 6 -25.78 -16.80 -19.14
CA VAL A 6 -26.19 -15.92 -18.02
C VAL A 6 -25.44 -16.26 -16.73
N LEU A 7 -25.23 -17.55 -16.43
CA LEU A 7 -24.41 -17.96 -15.28
C LEU A 7 -22.93 -17.53 -15.43
N LEU A 8 -22.37 -17.67 -16.64
CA LEU A 8 -21.00 -17.22 -16.93
C LEU A 8 -20.86 -15.69 -16.83
N LEU A 9 -21.88 -14.94 -17.28
CA LEU A 9 -21.94 -13.49 -17.13
C LEU A 9 -22.09 -13.05 -15.67
N ILE A 10 -22.86 -13.78 -14.84
CA ILE A 10 -23.02 -13.45 -13.41
C ILE A 10 -21.73 -13.75 -12.63
N SER A 11 -21.02 -14.85 -12.95
CA SER A 11 -19.70 -15.13 -12.36
C SER A 11 -18.61 -14.11 -12.74
N LEU A 12 -18.78 -13.40 -13.86
CA LEU A 12 -17.89 -12.32 -14.28
C LEU A 12 -18.08 -11.02 -13.46
N PHE A 13 -19.19 -10.86 -12.73
CA PHE A 13 -19.50 -9.65 -11.95
C PHE A 13 -19.15 -9.74 -10.46
N THR A 14 -18.80 -10.91 -9.94
CA THR A 14 -18.46 -11.11 -8.51
C THR A 14 -16.95 -11.04 -8.22
N LEU A 15 -16.14 -10.63 -9.18
CA LEU A 15 -14.70 -10.36 -9.01
C LEU A 15 -14.49 -8.92 -8.50
N GLN A 16 -14.78 -8.68 -7.22
CA GLN A 16 -14.34 -7.53 -6.42
C GLN A 16 -12.88 -7.67 -5.90
N SER A 17 -11.95 -7.59 -6.84
CA SER A 17 -10.51 -7.28 -6.77
C SER A 17 -9.89 -6.75 -5.46
N CYS A 18 -8.57 -6.95 -5.33
CA CYS A 18 -7.72 -6.29 -4.33
C CYS A 18 -7.82 -4.75 -4.41
N ASN A 19 -8.08 -4.13 -3.26
CA ASN A 19 -8.18 -2.67 -3.11
C ASN A 19 -7.12 -2.19 -2.11
N ILE A 20 -6.30 -1.24 -2.54
CA ILE A 20 -5.28 -0.62 -1.69
C ILE A 20 -5.70 0.82 -1.44
N ASN A 21 -5.98 1.14 -0.17
CA ASN A 21 -6.27 2.51 0.25
C ASN A 21 -5.22 2.97 1.25
N THR A 22 -4.52 4.04 0.91
CA THR A 22 -3.58 4.71 1.80
C THR A 22 -4.17 6.04 2.24
N GLU A 23 -4.08 6.35 3.52
CA GLU A 23 -4.28 7.71 4.03
C GLU A 23 -2.97 8.21 4.64
N VAL A 24 -2.59 9.42 4.25
CA VAL A 24 -1.42 10.14 4.76
C VAL A 24 -1.92 11.38 5.47
N LEU A 25 -1.49 11.60 6.71
CA LEU A 25 -1.76 12.81 7.47
C LEU A 25 -0.46 13.61 7.61
N TYR A 26 -0.46 14.82 7.06
CA TYR A 26 0.63 15.78 7.20
C TYR A 26 0.37 16.70 8.40
N HIS A 27 1.26 16.64 9.39
CA HIS A 27 1.16 17.36 10.65
C HIS A 27 1.85 18.72 10.59
N LYS A 28 1.39 19.70 11.39
CA LYS A 28 1.94 21.06 11.42
C LYS A 28 3.42 21.13 11.81
N ASP A 29 3.92 20.13 12.54
CA ASP A 29 5.31 20.04 12.98
C ASP A 29 6.24 19.34 11.97
N ALA A 30 5.83 19.31 10.69
CA ALA A 30 6.53 18.65 9.59
C ALA A 30 6.62 17.12 9.71
N ALA A 31 5.90 16.50 10.66
CA ALA A 31 5.76 15.05 10.70
C ALA A 31 4.66 14.55 9.75
N THR A 32 4.70 13.26 9.48
CA THR A 32 3.75 12.53 8.63
C THR A 32 3.33 11.25 9.33
N SER A 33 2.03 11.01 9.42
CA SER A 33 1.46 9.72 9.78
C SER A 33 0.82 9.07 8.57
N MET A 34 0.77 7.75 8.55
CA MET A 34 0.27 7.00 7.40
C MET A 34 -0.44 5.74 7.84
N ILE A 35 -1.52 5.41 7.17
CA ILE A 35 -2.17 4.11 7.25
C ILE A 35 -2.42 3.58 5.84
N THR A 36 -2.06 2.33 5.60
CA THR A 36 -2.32 1.62 4.34
C THR A 36 -3.13 0.38 4.66
N ASP A 37 -4.31 0.29 4.07
CA ASP A 37 -5.18 -0.88 4.13
C ASP A 37 -5.16 -1.60 2.78
N ILE A 38 -4.96 -2.92 2.83
CA ILE A 38 -4.90 -3.82 1.68
C ILE A 38 -6.00 -4.86 1.88
N ASP A 39 -7.06 -4.79 1.07
CA ASP A 39 -8.07 -5.86 1.00
C ASP A 39 -7.55 -6.94 0.04
N THR A 40 -7.29 -8.14 0.56
CA THR A 40 -6.77 -9.28 -0.20
C THR A 40 -7.78 -10.42 -0.31
N ARG A 41 -9.07 -10.18 0.01
CA ARG A 41 -10.09 -11.24 0.13
C ARG A 41 -10.15 -12.12 -1.11
N GLU A 42 -10.23 -11.49 -2.29
CA GLU A 42 -10.35 -12.22 -3.55
C GLU A 42 -9.05 -12.80 -4.04
N PHE A 43 -7.95 -12.07 -3.88
CA PHE A 43 -6.64 -12.57 -4.23
C PHE A 43 -6.35 -13.89 -3.49
N ILE A 44 -6.62 -13.93 -2.19
CA ILE A 44 -6.45 -15.14 -1.38
C ILE A 44 -7.44 -16.23 -1.80
N ALA A 45 -8.70 -15.89 -2.07
CA ALA A 45 -9.69 -16.88 -2.52
C ALA A 45 -9.27 -17.56 -3.84
N GLU A 46 -8.80 -16.79 -4.83
CA GLU A 46 -8.34 -17.34 -6.10
C GLU A 46 -7.05 -18.15 -5.91
N MET A 47 -6.07 -17.63 -5.16
CA MET A 47 -4.86 -18.38 -4.85
C MET A 47 -5.17 -19.72 -4.19
N GLN A 48 -6.15 -19.75 -3.27
CA GLN A 48 -6.61 -21.00 -2.64
C GLN A 48 -7.29 -21.93 -3.64
N ALA A 49 -8.04 -21.41 -4.63
CA ALA A 49 -8.67 -22.21 -5.67
C ALA A 49 -7.64 -22.82 -6.64
N MET A 50 -6.57 -22.08 -6.95
CA MET A 50 -5.51 -22.51 -7.86
C MET A 50 -4.42 -23.37 -7.19
N THR A 51 -4.30 -23.32 -5.87
CA THR A 51 -3.28 -24.09 -5.13
C THR A 51 -3.77 -25.53 -4.89
N PRO A 52 -2.99 -26.57 -5.25
CA PRO A 52 -3.33 -27.96 -4.93
C PRO A 52 -3.48 -28.18 -3.42
N ASP A 53 -4.44 -29.00 -2.99
CA ASP A 53 -4.70 -29.25 -1.56
C ASP A 53 -3.46 -29.73 -0.80
N SER A 54 -2.57 -30.48 -1.45
CA SER A 54 -1.32 -30.97 -0.88
C SER A 54 -0.30 -29.88 -0.51
N SER A 55 -0.40 -28.68 -1.08
CA SER A 55 0.55 -27.57 -0.87
C SER A 55 -0.06 -26.34 -0.19
N LYS A 56 -1.39 -26.30 0.02
CA LYS A 56 -2.09 -25.17 0.66
C LYS A 56 -1.52 -24.81 2.03
N GLN A 57 -1.30 -25.81 2.89
CA GLN A 57 -0.85 -25.56 4.25
C GLN A 57 0.55 -24.93 4.30
N GLU A 58 1.45 -25.36 3.41
CA GLU A 58 2.79 -24.80 3.32
C GLU A 58 2.80 -23.39 2.74
N LYS A 59 1.99 -23.13 1.70
CA LYS A 59 1.94 -21.82 1.02
C LYS A 59 1.39 -20.70 1.90
N PHE A 60 0.51 -21.00 2.85
CA PHE A 60 -0.17 -19.99 3.67
C PHE A 60 0.24 -19.98 5.15
N LYS A 61 1.23 -20.80 5.55
CA LYS A 61 1.67 -20.94 6.95
C LYS A 61 2.11 -19.64 7.61
N ASP A 62 2.75 -18.76 6.85
CA ASP A 62 3.36 -17.54 7.38
C ASP A 62 2.38 -16.36 7.44
N ILE A 63 1.16 -16.52 6.91
CA ILE A 63 0.16 -15.45 6.91
C ILE A 63 -0.40 -15.20 8.31
N ASP A 64 -0.51 -16.25 9.13
CA ASP A 64 -1.02 -16.16 10.50
C ASP A 64 -0.05 -15.49 11.48
N ARG A 65 1.17 -15.17 11.06
CA ARG A 65 2.13 -14.41 11.88
C ARG A 65 1.64 -12.99 12.19
N PHE A 66 0.80 -12.42 11.32
CA PHE A 66 0.33 -11.06 11.46
C PHE A 66 -0.83 -10.96 12.46
N PRO A 67 -0.71 -10.14 13.52
CA PRO A 67 -1.68 -10.08 14.60
C PRO A 67 -2.98 -9.40 14.17
N THR A 68 -4.11 -9.79 14.76
CA THR A 68 -5.43 -9.19 14.49
C THR A 68 -5.68 -7.86 15.20
N VAL A 69 -4.76 -7.47 16.08
CA VAL A 69 -4.74 -6.18 16.78
C VAL A 69 -3.49 -5.41 16.38
N TRP A 70 -3.57 -4.08 16.39
CA TRP A 70 -2.42 -3.23 16.10
C TRP A 70 -1.25 -3.57 17.02
N THR A 71 -0.18 -4.06 16.42
CA THR A 71 1.03 -4.47 17.13
C THR A 71 2.20 -3.77 16.49
N SER A 72 3.10 -3.22 17.32
CA SER A 72 4.30 -2.60 16.79
C SER A 72 5.18 -3.66 16.12
N MET A 73 5.86 -3.27 15.04
CA MET A 73 6.79 -4.15 14.35
C MET A 73 7.95 -4.55 15.28
N TYR A 74 8.35 -3.65 16.19
CA TYR A 74 9.30 -3.97 17.25
C TYR A 74 8.84 -5.16 18.11
N ASP A 75 7.60 -5.13 18.62
CA ASP A 75 7.08 -6.20 19.48
C ASP A 75 6.92 -7.52 18.71
N LEU A 76 6.47 -7.45 17.45
CA LEU A 76 6.37 -8.61 16.56
C LEU A 76 7.74 -9.25 16.33
N LEU A 77 8.74 -8.48 15.90
CA LEU A 77 10.09 -8.97 15.64
C LEU A 77 10.77 -9.50 16.92
N LYS A 78 10.52 -8.86 18.06
CA LYS A 78 11.03 -9.32 19.36
C LYS A 78 10.41 -10.66 19.75
N LYS A 79 9.08 -10.81 19.60
CA LYS A 79 8.37 -12.07 19.87
C LYS A 79 8.86 -13.21 18.99
N GLU A 80 9.19 -12.92 17.72
CA GLU A 80 9.70 -13.90 16.77
C GLU A 80 11.21 -14.17 16.89
N GLY A 81 11.94 -13.45 17.76
CA GLY A 81 13.40 -13.56 17.85
C GLY A 81 14.14 -13.04 16.60
N LYS A 82 13.49 -12.18 15.81
CA LYS A 82 14.00 -11.64 14.53
C LYS A 82 14.47 -10.19 14.61
N LEU A 83 14.43 -9.56 15.79
CA LEU A 83 15.00 -8.22 15.96
C LEU A 83 16.54 -8.27 15.88
N LYS A 84 17.10 -7.86 14.73
CA LYS A 84 18.54 -7.98 14.41
C LYS A 84 19.36 -6.69 14.62
N THR A 85 18.80 -5.67 15.26
CA THR A 85 19.46 -4.36 15.41
C THR A 85 19.48 -3.91 16.87
N GLU A 86 20.61 -3.33 17.28
CA GLU A 86 20.79 -2.67 18.58
C GLU A 86 20.80 -1.13 18.46
N ASN A 87 20.72 -0.61 17.23
CA ASN A 87 20.72 0.82 16.95
C ASN A 87 19.44 1.47 17.53
N GLN A 88 19.61 2.40 18.47
CA GLN A 88 18.50 2.99 19.21
C GLN A 88 17.58 3.84 18.35
N ASP A 89 18.11 4.55 17.34
CA ASP A 89 17.27 5.31 16.40
C ASP A 89 16.43 4.37 15.55
N THR A 90 17.01 3.28 15.05
CA THR A 90 16.26 2.26 14.31
C THR A 90 15.16 1.69 15.21
N ILE A 91 15.50 1.26 16.43
CA ILE A 91 14.53 0.73 17.41
C ILE A 91 13.39 1.71 17.68
N ARG A 92 13.70 3.01 17.85
CA ARG A 92 12.69 4.06 18.02
C ARG A 92 11.73 4.12 16.84
N LEU A 93 12.23 3.99 15.62
CA LEU A 93 11.43 4.03 14.40
C LEU A 93 10.56 2.78 14.22
N ILE A 94 11.09 1.58 14.43
CA ILE A 94 10.30 0.34 14.29
C ILE A 94 9.17 0.24 15.31
N LYS A 95 9.31 0.87 16.49
CA LYS A 95 8.23 0.98 17.48
C LYS A 95 7.05 1.82 17.00
N LYS A 96 7.28 2.74 16.06
CA LYS A 96 6.27 3.60 15.45
C LYS A 96 5.65 2.99 14.18
N VAL A 97 6.12 1.82 13.75
CA VAL A 97 5.55 1.06 12.65
C VAL A 97 4.66 -0.03 13.23
N PHE A 98 3.42 -0.14 12.77
CA PHE A 98 2.44 -1.09 13.26
C PHE A 98 1.88 -1.92 12.11
N VAL A 99 1.51 -3.15 12.42
CA VAL A 99 0.85 -4.07 11.49
C VAL A 99 -0.38 -4.67 12.15
N LYS A 100 -1.38 -4.98 11.33
CA LYS A 100 -2.61 -5.65 11.73
C LYS A 100 -3.12 -6.49 10.56
N SER A 101 -3.61 -7.70 10.82
CA SER A 101 -4.36 -8.50 9.86
C SER A 101 -5.87 -8.38 10.12
N THR A 102 -6.66 -8.47 9.07
CA THR A 102 -8.13 -8.50 9.15
C THR A 102 -8.56 -9.94 8.89
N LYS A 103 -9.24 -10.57 9.85
CA LYS A 103 -9.80 -11.93 9.72
C LYS A 103 -11.32 -11.88 9.81
N GLU A 104 -11.99 -12.72 9.03
CA GLU A 104 -13.43 -13.04 9.21
C GLU A 104 -13.52 -14.30 10.09
N ASP A 105 -14.44 -14.33 11.05
CA ASP A 105 -14.54 -15.38 12.09
C ASP A 105 -14.59 -16.82 11.54
N HIS A 106 -15.06 -17.00 10.30
CA HIS A 106 -15.22 -18.30 9.66
C HIS A 106 -14.13 -18.63 8.62
N LYS A 107 -13.15 -17.74 8.43
CA LYS A 107 -12.07 -17.95 7.45
C LYS A 107 -10.73 -18.23 8.14
N PRO A 108 -10.00 -19.26 7.70
CA PRO A 108 -8.72 -19.61 8.29
C PRO A 108 -7.64 -18.56 7.98
N LEU A 109 -7.71 -17.92 6.81
CA LEU A 109 -6.75 -16.90 6.38
C LEU A 109 -7.31 -15.48 6.58
N PRO A 110 -6.47 -14.51 6.97
CA PRO A 110 -6.75 -13.09 6.82
C PRO A 110 -7.27 -12.75 5.44
N ILE A 111 -8.23 -11.84 5.39
CA ILE A 111 -8.79 -11.25 4.17
C ILE A 111 -8.20 -9.88 3.87
N GLY A 112 -7.26 -9.40 4.68
CA GLY A 112 -6.57 -8.15 4.44
C GLY A 112 -5.51 -7.84 5.48
N PHE A 113 -4.72 -6.82 5.20
CA PHE A 113 -3.63 -6.35 6.05
C PHE A 113 -3.64 -4.83 6.11
N SER A 114 -3.32 -4.31 7.28
CA SER A 114 -3.16 -2.88 7.51
C SER A 114 -1.77 -2.61 8.05
N PHE A 115 -1.15 -1.54 7.56
CA PHE A 115 0.12 -1.03 8.03
C PHE A 115 -0.05 0.41 8.46
N LYS A 116 0.59 0.80 9.57
CA LYS A 116 0.54 2.17 10.08
C LYS A 116 1.93 2.66 10.43
N ILE A 117 2.25 3.90 10.06
CA ILE A 117 3.40 4.65 10.54
C ILE A 117 2.87 5.82 11.37
N ASP A 118 3.45 6.01 12.55
CA ASP A 118 3.06 7.05 13.48
C ASP A 118 4.14 8.15 13.56
N HIS A 119 3.78 9.36 13.11
CA HIS A 119 4.52 10.60 13.34
C HIS A 119 6.01 10.54 12.94
N PHE A 120 6.28 10.30 11.64
CA PHE A 120 7.62 10.31 11.06
C PHE A 120 7.98 11.68 10.49
N THR A 121 9.15 12.18 10.83
CA THR A 121 9.76 13.34 10.15
C THR A 121 10.44 12.91 8.85
N SER A 122 10.80 13.87 7.99
CA SER A 122 11.61 13.60 6.80
C SER A 122 12.95 12.90 7.14
N ASN A 123 13.58 13.26 8.26
CA ASN A 123 14.79 12.59 8.73
C ASN A 123 14.51 11.16 9.24
N ASP A 124 13.37 10.91 9.86
CA ASP A 124 12.98 9.56 10.27
C ASP A 124 12.81 8.64 9.05
N PHE A 125 12.23 9.14 7.95
CA PHE A 125 12.11 8.38 6.70
C PHE A 125 13.47 8.02 6.08
N GLU A 126 14.43 8.94 6.04
CA GLU A 126 15.78 8.65 5.55
C GLU A 126 16.50 7.60 6.42
N ASN A 127 16.36 7.69 7.75
CA ASN A 127 16.94 6.72 8.67
C ASN A 127 16.25 5.34 8.59
N PHE A 128 14.95 5.33 8.31
CA PHE A 128 14.18 4.09 8.17
C PHE A 128 14.45 3.38 6.85
N LYS A 129 14.92 4.08 5.81
CA LYS A 129 15.15 3.53 4.46
C LYS A 129 16.02 2.28 4.45
N ASN A 130 17.08 2.24 5.25
CA ASN A 130 17.97 1.09 5.30
C ASN A 130 17.32 -0.13 5.96
N PHE A 131 16.51 0.10 7.00
CA PHE A 131 15.69 -0.93 7.61
C PHE A 131 14.63 -1.43 6.61
N ASN A 132 13.97 -0.52 5.89
CA ASN A 132 12.96 -0.88 4.90
C ASN A 132 13.53 -1.69 3.73
N LYS A 133 14.76 -1.41 3.28
CA LYS A 133 15.43 -2.23 2.24
C LYS A 133 15.61 -3.68 2.68
N ALA A 134 15.83 -3.93 3.96
CA ALA A 134 16.01 -5.28 4.50
C ALA A 134 14.66 -6.00 4.66
N GLU A 135 13.66 -5.32 5.24
CA GLU A 135 12.35 -5.92 5.59
C GLU A 135 11.28 -5.79 4.51
N LYS A 136 11.51 -4.92 3.51
CA LYS A 136 10.68 -4.70 2.30
C LYS A 136 9.22 -4.36 2.61
N LEU A 137 8.99 -3.34 3.44
CA LEU A 137 7.65 -2.92 3.86
C LEU A 137 7.03 -1.91 2.86
N PRO A 138 5.69 -1.85 2.75
CA PRO A 138 4.94 -1.06 1.74
C PRO A 138 4.86 0.44 2.00
N PHE A 139 5.98 1.05 2.37
CA PHE A 139 6.04 2.46 2.75
C PHE A 139 6.74 3.36 1.73
N ASP A 140 7.38 2.77 0.71
CA ASP A 140 8.32 3.50 -0.15
C ASP A 140 7.69 4.67 -0.92
N GLN A 141 6.42 4.59 -1.34
CA GLN A 141 5.83 5.62 -2.21
C GLN A 141 5.67 7.00 -1.54
N ASN A 142 5.50 7.03 -0.21
CA ASN A 142 5.33 8.28 0.53
C ASN A 142 6.64 8.84 1.10
N LEU A 143 7.75 8.09 1.01
CA LEU A 143 9.09 8.55 1.40
C LEU A 143 9.60 9.70 0.51
N PHE A 144 8.99 9.91 -0.66
CA PHE A 144 9.50 10.81 -1.70
C PHE A 144 8.77 12.15 -1.79
N ASN A 145 7.73 12.36 -0.98
CA ASN A 145 7.09 13.66 -0.86
C ASN A 145 7.81 14.48 0.22
N ASN A 146 8.06 15.76 -0.05
CA ASN A 146 8.70 16.65 0.92
C ASN A 146 7.64 17.52 1.58
N TRP A 147 7.46 17.34 2.89
CA TRP A 147 6.58 18.12 3.74
C TRP A 147 7.40 18.91 4.76
N ASP A 148 7.20 20.24 4.80
CA ASP A 148 7.93 21.13 5.71
C ASP A 148 7.08 21.69 6.87
N GLY A 149 5.86 21.17 7.04
CA GLY A 149 4.88 21.68 8.02
C GLY A 149 3.89 22.68 7.42
N LYS A 150 4.12 23.17 6.20
CA LYS A 150 3.24 24.11 5.50
C LYS A 150 3.04 23.78 4.03
N ILE A 151 4.10 23.36 3.35
CA ILE A 151 4.18 23.11 1.92
C ILE A 151 4.49 21.64 1.69
N LEU A 152 3.62 20.97 0.94
CA LEU A 152 3.88 19.65 0.41
C LEU A 152 4.33 19.77 -1.04
N THR A 153 5.52 19.24 -1.32
CA THR A 153 6.03 19.07 -2.67
C THR A 153 5.94 17.61 -3.08
N ILE A 154 5.16 17.34 -4.13
CA ILE A 154 4.96 16.03 -4.71
C ILE A 154 5.74 15.97 -6.03
N ASN A 155 6.57 14.95 -6.18
CA ASN A 155 7.16 14.58 -7.47
C ASN A 155 6.31 13.46 -8.10
N THR A 156 5.66 13.77 -9.23
CA THR A 156 4.72 12.85 -9.88
C THR A 156 5.40 11.73 -10.66
N ASP A 157 6.73 11.74 -10.82
CA ASP A 157 7.48 10.60 -11.35
C ASP A 157 7.36 9.35 -10.45
N PHE A 158 7.03 9.54 -9.16
CA PHE A 158 6.75 8.48 -8.21
C PHE A 158 5.30 8.03 -8.21
N PHE A 159 4.43 8.58 -9.08
CA PHE A 159 3.10 8.03 -9.30
C PHE A 159 3.23 6.77 -10.17
N ASN A 160 3.65 5.66 -9.57
CA ASN A 160 3.71 4.37 -10.22
C ASN A 160 3.54 3.25 -9.18
N VAL A 161 3.19 2.04 -9.62
CA VAL A 161 2.94 0.89 -8.75
C VAL A 161 4.16 -0.02 -8.57
N LYS A 162 5.32 0.34 -9.14
CA LYS A 162 6.51 -0.52 -9.16
C LYS A 162 6.99 -0.95 -7.78
N ASN A 163 6.88 -0.07 -6.79
CA ASN A 163 7.28 -0.40 -5.42
C ASN A 163 6.31 -1.38 -4.75
N ILE A 164 5.02 -1.34 -5.12
CA ILE A 164 4.02 -2.32 -4.67
C ILE A 164 4.33 -3.68 -5.33
N GLU A 165 4.67 -3.68 -6.62
CA GLU A 165 5.12 -4.89 -7.34
C GLU A 165 6.37 -5.50 -6.66
N GLU A 166 7.42 -4.73 -6.39
CA GLU A 166 8.66 -5.23 -5.78
C GLU A 166 8.48 -5.86 -4.40
N ILE A 167 7.59 -5.30 -3.59
CA ILE A 167 7.29 -5.82 -2.25
C ILE A 167 6.59 -7.17 -2.33
N LEU A 168 5.65 -7.28 -3.27
CA LEU A 168 4.90 -8.51 -3.49
C LEU A 168 5.81 -9.58 -4.14
N ARG A 169 6.75 -9.18 -5.01
CA ARG A 169 7.79 -10.05 -5.57
C ARG A 169 8.72 -10.66 -4.51
N SER A 170 8.89 -9.97 -3.39
CA SER A 170 9.87 -10.34 -2.37
C SER A 170 9.47 -11.49 -1.44
N GLN A 171 8.22 -11.96 -1.54
CA GLN A 171 7.65 -13.03 -0.72
C GLN A 171 7.68 -14.41 -1.43
N GLY A 172 8.28 -14.54 -2.64
CA GLY A 172 8.27 -15.77 -3.44
C GLY A 172 9.57 -16.09 -4.18
N SER A 173 9.68 -17.30 -4.73
CA SER A 173 10.79 -17.73 -5.59
C SER A 173 10.66 -17.14 -7.01
N LYS A 174 11.78 -16.83 -7.70
CA LYS A 174 11.80 -16.09 -8.99
C LYS A 174 10.83 -16.62 -10.06
N GLU A 175 10.61 -17.94 -10.15
CA GLU A 175 9.72 -18.56 -11.14
C GLU A 175 8.23 -18.49 -10.76
N GLU A 176 7.91 -18.54 -9.47
CA GLU A 176 6.54 -18.31 -8.97
C GLU A 176 6.17 -16.82 -9.04
N THR A 177 7.18 -15.95 -8.90
CA THR A 177 7.03 -14.50 -8.91
C THR A 177 6.52 -13.94 -10.23
N ASP A 178 6.99 -14.41 -11.39
CA ASP A 178 6.55 -13.91 -12.71
C ASP A 178 5.09 -14.30 -13.03
N HIS A 179 4.68 -15.51 -12.63
CA HIS A 179 3.29 -15.96 -12.76
C HIS A 179 2.36 -15.27 -11.76
N MET A 180 2.83 -15.02 -10.53
CA MET A 180 2.10 -14.25 -9.53
C MET A 180 1.97 -12.78 -9.91
N GLU A 181 2.98 -12.17 -10.54
CA GLU A 181 2.97 -10.76 -10.95
C GLU A 181 1.89 -10.45 -11.98
N GLY A 182 1.81 -11.24 -13.06
CA GLY A 182 0.76 -11.10 -14.06
C GLY A 182 -0.63 -11.29 -13.45
N MET A 183 -0.76 -12.22 -12.51
CA MET A 183 -2.00 -12.50 -11.81
C MET A 183 -2.38 -11.38 -10.84
N MET A 184 -1.42 -10.80 -10.13
CA MET A 184 -1.63 -9.73 -9.15
C MET A 184 -1.94 -8.39 -9.81
N MET A 185 -1.26 -8.05 -10.92
CA MET A 185 -1.63 -6.90 -11.75
C MET A 185 -3.02 -7.03 -12.37
N MET A 186 -3.49 -8.26 -12.62
CA MET A 186 -4.89 -8.52 -12.98
C MET A 186 -5.87 -8.35 -11.80
N PHE A 187 -5.41 -8.54 -10.55
CA PHE A 187 -6.25 -8.43 -9.34
C PHE A 187 -6.22 -7.06 -8.66
N LEU A 188 -5.21 -6.24 -8.92
CA LEU A 188 -5.19 -4.84 -8.50
C LEU A 188 -6.14 -4.08 -9.41
N LYS A 189 -7.22 -3.53 -8.83
CA LYS A 189 -8.22 -2.75 -9.60
C LYS A 189 -8.29 -1.30 -9.15
N ASN A 190 -8.18 -1.09 -7.85
CA ASN A 190 -8.24 0.24 -7.23
C ASN A 190 -7.04 0.41 -6.30
N ILE A 191 -6.24 1.43 -6.58
CA ILE A 191 -5.20 1.91 -5.67
C ILE A 191 -5.46 3.40 -5.49
N GLY A 192 -5.53 3.85 -4.25
CA GLY A 192 -5.78 5.25 -3.94
C GLY A 192 -5.00 5.71 -2.73
N THR A 193 -4.51 6.94 -2.79
CA THR A 193 -3.83 7.62 -1.68
C THR A 193 -4.55 8.91 -1.37
N THR A 194 -5.07 9.05 -0.15
CA THR A 194 -5.67 10.29 0.34
C THR A 194 -4.64 11.02 1.20
N LEU A 195 -4.24 12.20 0.75
CA LEU A 195 -3.37 13.14 1.45
C LEU A 195 -4.24 14.09 2.26
N LYS A 196 -4.12 14.06 3.59
CA LYS A 196 -4.85 14.92 4.53
C LYS A 196 -3.88 15.88 5.21
N PHE A 197 -4.35 17.07 5.51
CA PHE A 197 -3.59 18.15 6.14
C PHE A 197 -4.28 18.60 7.42
N GLU A 198 -3.52 18.92 8.47
CA GLU A 198 -4.10 19.52 9.68
C GLU A 198 -4.54 20.98 9.50
N ASN A 199 -3.99 21.67 8.50
CA ASN A 199 -4.38 23.02 8.10
C ASN A 199 -5.12 22.99 6.76
N LYS A 200 -5.96 23.99 6.52
CA LYS A 200 -6.66 24.12 5.24
C LYS A 200 -5.66 24.28 4.10
N ILE A 201 -6.00 23.70 2.96
CA ILE A 201 -5.30 23.90 1.70
C ILE A 201 -5.60 25.32 1.24
N LYS A 202 -4.54 26.13 1.16
CA LYS A 202 -4.59 27.49 0.62
C LYS A 202 -4.52 27.50 -0.89
N SER A 203 -3.66 26.66 -1.47
CA SER A 203 -3.49 26.59 -2.92
C SER A 203 -2.84 25.29 -3.38
N ILE A 204 -3.19 24.85 -4.59
CA ILE A 204 -2.53 23.74 -5.28
C ILE A 204 -1.99 24.27 -6.61
N THR A 205 -0.68 24.12 -6.82
CA THR A 205 0.01 24.46 -8.08
C THR A 205 0.47 23.18 -8.76
N GLY A 206 0.26 23.09 -10.08
CA GLY A 206 0.50 21.89 -10.86
C GLY A 206 -0.77 21.04 -10.99
N LYS A 207 -0.87 20.28 -12.08
CA LYS A 207 -2.01 19.44 -12.44
C LYS A 207 -1.56 18.07 -12.89
N HIS A 208 -2.23 17.05 -12.40
CA HIS A 208 -2.07 15.67 -12.85
C HIS A 208 -3.44 14.99 -12.87
N ASP A 209 -3.73 14.18 -13.88
CA ASP A 209 -5.08 13.60 -14.06
C ASP A 209 -5.51 12.70 -12.90
N TRP A 210 -4.53 12.09 -12.23
CA TRP A 210 -4.74 11.23 -11.07
C TRP A 210 -4.94 11.97 -9.76
N LEU A 211 -4.63 13.28 -9.70
CA LEU A 211 -4.71 14.05 -8.46
C LEU A 211 -5.93 14.96 -8.48
N LYS A 212 -6.78 14.85 -7.45
CA LYS A 212 -7.98 15.67 -7.28
C LYS A 212 -8.11 16.15 -5.84
N GLN A 213 -8.46 17.41 -5.65
CA GLN A 213 -8.86 17.91 -4.34
C GLN A 213 -10.22 17.32 -3.97
N VAL A 214 -10.35 16.80 -2.75
CA VAL A 214 -11.59 16.18 -2.24
C VAL A 214 -12.36 17.16 -1.36
N ASP A 215 -11.64 17.90 -0.51
CA ASP A 215 -12.20 18.94 0.35
C ASP A 215 -11.12 19.99 0.70
N ASP A 216 -11.44 20.91 1.62
CA ASP A 216 -10.54 21.98 2.07
C ASP A 216 -9.28 21.47 2.79
N TYR A 217 -9.22 20.20 3.17
CA TYR A 217 -8.15 19.60 3.96
C TYR A 217 -7.54 18.36 3.32
N SER A 218 -8.00 17.96 2.14
CA SER A 218 -7.56 16.71 1.54
C SER A 218 -7.54 16.69 0.02
N VAL A 219 -6.60 15.89 -0.48
CA VAL A 219 -6.39 15.61 -1.89
C VAL A 219 -6.28 14.10 -2.06
N ARG A 220 -6.87 13.55 -3.12
CA ARG A 220 -6.80 12.13 -3.44
C ARG A 220 -6.05 11.90 -4.74
N ILE A 221 -5.14 10.94 -4.70
CA ILE A 221 -4.45 10.36 -5.84
C ILE A 221 -5.14 9.04 -6.15
N GLU A 222 -5.70 8.89 -7.34
CA GLU A 222 -6.32 7.66 -7.82
C GLU A 222 -5.50 7.12 -8.99
N TYR A 223 -4.85 5.98 -8.80
CA TYR A 223 -3.98 5.41 -9.82
C TYR A 223 -4.81 4.68 -10.86
N ASP A 224 -4.72 5.12 -12.12
CA ASP A 224 -5.32 4.43 -13.25
C ASP A 224 -4.40 3.33 -13.76
N LEU A 225 -4.61 2.12 -13.25
CA LEU A 225 -3.83 0.93 -13.60
C LEU A 225 -3.94 0.57 -15.10
N LYS A 226 -5.02 0.95 -15.78
CA LYS A 226 -5.17 0.71 -17.22
C LYS A 226 -4.23 1.62 -17.99
N THR A 227 -4.27 2.92 -17.68
CA THR A 227 -3.37 3.92 -18.27
C THR A 227 -1.90 3.64 -17.96
N MET A 228 -1.58 3.05 -16.80
CA MET A 228 -0.20 2.63 -16.47
C MET A 228 0.32 1.50 -17.34
N ASN A 229 -0.54 0.54 -17.73
CA ASN A 229 -0.16 -0.64 -18.50
C ASN A 229 -0.25 -0.42 -20.03
N ASP A 230 -0.88 0.67 -20.45
CA ASP A 230 -1.01 1.05 -21.84
C ASP A 230 0.12 2.00 -22.25
N LYS A 231 1.02 1.52 -23.11
CA LYS A 231 2.16 2.29 -23.64
C LYS A 231 1.75 3.47 -24.52
N GLU A 232 0.50 3.49 -24.99
CA GLU A 232 -0.03 4.54 -25.85
C GLU A 232 -0.91 5.55 -25.09
N ALA A 233 -1.24 5.27 -23.84
CA ALA A 233 -2.09 6.14 -23.05
C ALA A 233 -1.41 7.50 -22.80
N LYS A 234 -2.16 8.57 -23.06
CA LYS A 234 -1.71 9.95 -22.88
C LYS A 234 -2.52 10.63 -21.80
N LEU A 235 -1.82 11.08 -20.76
CA LEU A 235 -2.40 11.95 -19.74
C LEU A 235 -2.68 13.33 -20.33
N LYS A 236 -3.83 13.91 -19.99
CA LYS A 236 -4.20 15.29 -20.31
C LYS A 236 -3.39 16.28 -19.48
N ASN A 237 -3.19 15.99 -18.19
CA ASN A 237 -2.31 16.74 -17.29
C ASN A 237 -1.28 15.79 -16.69
N ALA A 238 -0.01 16.17 -16.78
CA ALA A 238 1.14 15.35 -16.38
C ALA A 238 2.27 16.21 -15.80
N ASP A 239 1.93 17.26 -15.06
CA ASP A 239 2.94 18.13 -14.45
C ASP A 239 3.83 17.29 -13.53
N LYS A 240 5.14 17.41 -13.71
CA LYS A 240 6.16 16.65 -12.99
C LYS A 240 6.23 16.99 -11.50
N LYS A 241 5.68 18.13 -11.13
CA LYS A 241 5.73 18.67 -9.77
C LYS A 241 4.37 19.25 -9.41
N ILE A 242 3.88 18.89 -8.24
CA ILE A 242 2.70 19.49 -7.62
C ILE A 242 3.11 20.08 -6.28
N ILE A 243 2.67 21.31 -6.02
CA ILE A 243 2.95 22.05 -4.79
C ILE A 243 1.63 22.37 -4.12
N ILE A 244 1.41 21.83 -2.93
CA ILE A 244 0.24 22.10 -2.09
C ILE A 244 0.71 22.98 -0.94
N VAL A 245 0.09 24.14 -0.78
CA VAL A 245 0.39 25.08 0.31
C VAL A 245 -0.80 25.11 1.25
N THR A 246 -0.54 24.99 2.54
CA THR A 246 -1.54 25.10 3.60
C THR A 246 -1.42 26.45 4.33
N GLU A 247 -2.46 26.81 5.09
CA GLU A 247 -2.52 28.04 5.90
C GLU A 247 -1.35 28.17 6.89
#